data_AF-A0A0A0D7L9-F1
#
_entry.id   AF-A0A0A0D7L9-F1
#
_cell.length_a   1.000
_cell.length_b   1.000
_cell.length_c   1.000
_cell.angle_alpha   90.00
_cell.angle_beta   90.00
_cell.angle_gamma   90.00
#
_symmetry.space_group_name_H-M   'P 1'
#
loop_
_entity.id
_entity.type
_entity.pdbx_description
1 polymer ?
#
loop_
_entity_poly.entity_id
_entity_poly.type
_entity_poly.pdbx_seq_one_letter_code
_entity_poly.pdbx_strand_id
1 'polypeptide(L)'
;EPVAEAAPAPVPEAMPEPPPPVERTEFVLVGIVQRAEGPFVLLKPKAGGPVVTARQGDDAGGWHVDAITPTAVRLTSPAGDAKHVLFAPRPKAEEGSGLPSPY
;
A
#
# COMPACT_ATOMS: atom_id res chain seq x y z
N GLU A 1 -49.51 12.02 45.52
CA GLU A 1 -48.93 12.69 44.34
C GLU A 1 -47.93 11.72 43.71
N PRO A 2 -48.02 11.39 42.41
CA PRO A 2 -47.15 10.41 41.78
C PRO A 2 -45.74 10.99 41.54
N VAL A 3 -44.71 10.22 41.89
CA VAL A 3 -43.30 10.55 41.63
C VAL A 3 -43.06 10.49 40.13
N ALA A 4 -42.63 11.62 39.57
CA ALA A 4 -42.30 11.75 38.15
C ALA A 4 -41.14 10.80 37.78
N GLU A 5 -41.41 9.94 36.81
CA GLU A 5 -40.43 9.09 36.13
C GLU A 5 -39.44 10.01 35.37
N ALA A 6 -38.17 9.95 35.74
CA ALA A 6 -37.12 10.73 35.09
C ALA A 6 -36.85 10.15 33.69
N ALA A 7 -37.09 10.95 32.66
CA ALA A 7 -36.80 10.59 31.28
C ALA A 7 -35.28 10.32 31.08
N PRO A 8 -34.89 9.28 30.34
CA PRO A 8 -33.47 9.00 30.08
C PRO A 8 -32.85 10.09 29.20
N ALA A 9 -31.69 10.59 29.62
CA ALA A 9 -30.91 11.58 28.88
C ALA A 9 -30.46 11.02 27.52
N PRO A 10 -30.36 11.85 26.45
CA PRO A 10 -29.85 11.41 25.17
C PRO A 10 -28.38 11.03 25.29
N VAL A 11 -28.05 9.78 24.95
CA VAL A 11 -26.67 9.33 24.79
C VAL A 11 -26.02 10.14 23.66
N PRO A 12 -24.86 10.79 23.89
CA PRO A 12 -24.12 11.44 22.82
C PRO A 12 -23.70 10.38 21.79
N GLU A 13 -24.06 10.58 20.52
CA GLU A 13 -23.53 9.79 19.41
C GLU A 13 -21.99 9.86 19.46
N ALA A 14 -21.37 8.71 19.70
CA ALA A 14 -19.92 8.58 19.63
C ALA A 14 -19.50 8.88 18.19
N MET A 15 -18.79 10.00 17.99
CA MET A 15 -18.10 10.24 16.72
C MET A 15 -17.22 9.02 16.42
N PRO A 16 -17.28 8.44 15.21
CA PRO A 16 -16.38 7.35 14.86
C PRO A 16 -14.95 7.85 14.97
N GLU A 17 -14.15 7.18 15.81
CA GLU A 17 -12.72 7.44 15.89
C GLU A 17 -12.10 7.28 14.49
N PRO A 18 -11.17 8.16 14.08
CA PRO A 18 -10.47 7.98 12.82
C PRO A 18 -9.82 6.59 12.82
N PRO A 19 -9.87 5.85 11.70
CA PRO A 19 -9.26 4.52 11.65
C PRO A 19 -7.80 4.62 12.08
N PRO A 20 -7.29 3.64 12.85
CA PRO A 20 -5.91 3.67 13.30
C PRO A 20 -4.98 3.77 12.08
N PRO A 21 -3.86 4.52 12.18
CA PRO A 21 -2.91 4.62 11.09
C PRO A 21 -2.38 3.22 10.76
N VAL A 22 -2.71 2.73 9.57
CA VAL A 22 -2.21 1.44 9.08
C VAL A 22 -0.76 1.64 8.67
N GLU A 23 0.16 1.05 9.43
CA GLU A 23 1.58 1.06 9.08
C GLU A 23 1.81 0.17 7.84
N ARG A 24 2.38 0.74 6.78
CA ARG A 24 2.57 0.07 5.49
C ARG A 24 4.01 0.22 5.04
N THR A 25 4.62 -0.91 4.72
CA THR A 25 5.95 -0.92 4.12
C THR A 25 5.87 -0.41 2.69
N GLU A 26 6.68 0.59 2.37
CA GLU A 26 6.86 0.98 0.97
C GLU A 26 7.76 -0.04 0.27
N PHE A 27 7.28 -0.58 -0.85
CA PHE A 27 8.03 -1.53 -1.66
C PHE A 27 8.49 -0.95 -3.00
N VAL A 28 9.58 -1.51 -3.51
CA VAL A 28 9.96 -1.46 -4.92
C VAL A 28 9.73 -2.86 -5.50
N LEU A 29 9.00 -2.93 -6.62
CA LEU A 29 8.85 -4.16 -7.37
C LEU A 29 10.16 -4.48 -8.09
N VAL A 30 10.79 -5.59 -7.73
CA VAL A 30 12.07 -6.04 -8.30
C VAL A 30 11.85 -6.98 -9.48
N GLY A 31 10.84 -7.84 -9.39
CA GLY A 31 10.62 -8.90 -10.35
C GLY A 31 9.23 -9.51 -10.25
N ILE A 32 8.77 -10.07 -11.37
CA ILE A 32 7.59 -10.94 -11.43
C ILE A 32 8.06 -12.23 -12.09
N VAL A 33 7.85 -13.36 -11.42
CA VAL A 33 8.28 -14.67 -11.88
C VAL A 33 7.06 -15.47 -12.30
N GLN A 34 7.07 -15.95 -13.54
CA GLN A 34 6.02 -16.80 -14.10
C GLN A 34 6.35 -18.27 -13.83
N ARG A 35 5.42 -19.03 -13.24
CA ARG A 35 5.53 -20.47 -13.01
C ARG A 35 4.23 -21.18 -13.37
N ALA A 36 4.30 -22.51 -13.53
CA ALA A 36 3.13 -23.34 -13.80
C ALA A 36 2.08 -23.26 -12.68
N GLU A 37 2.51 -23.10 -11.42
CA GLU A 37 1.59 -22.96 -10.27
C GLU A 37 1.00 -21.54 -10.12
N GLY A 38 1.35 -20.61 -11.01
CA GLY A 38 0.93 -19.21 -10.96
C GLY A 38 2.07 -18.23 -10.68
N PRO A 39 1.87 -16.94 -11.00
CA PRO A 39 2.89 -15.92 -10.84
C PRO A 39 3.12 -15.55 -9.38
N PHE A 40 4.34 -15.10 -9.06
CA PHE A 40 4.65 -14.46 -7.79
C PHE A 40 5.56 -13.25 -8.00
N VAL A 41 5.55 -12.34 -7.04
CA VAL A 41 6.31 -11.08 -7.09
C VAL A 41 7.47 -11.09 -6.12
N LEU A 42 8.51 -10.34 -6.47
CA LEU A 42 9.66 -10.03 -5.63
C LEU A 42 9.59 -8.55 -5.24
N LEU A 43 9.41 -8.28 -3.95
CA LEU A 43 9.25 -6.94 -3.40
C LEU A 43 10.43 -6.60 -2.49
N LYS A 44 11.06 -5.44 -2.70
CA LYS A 44 12.14 -4.95 -1.84
C LYS A 44 11.64 -3.78 -1.00
N PRO A 45 11.69 -3.86 0.35
CA PRO A 45 11.39 -2.72 1.21
C PRO A 45 12.29 -1.52 0.87
N LYS A 46 11.70 -0.34 0.68
CA LYS A 46 12.46 0.90 0.47
C LYS A 46 13.30 1.28 1.67
N ALA A 47 12.82 1.00 2.88
CA ALA A 47 13.53 1.23 4.13
C ALA A 47 14.83 0.39 4.26
N GLY A 48 15.07 -0.54 3.34
CA GLY A 48 16.15 -1.52 3.43
C GLY A 48 15.65 -2.84 4.01
N GLY A 49 16.37 -3.92 3.70
CA GLY A 49 16.01 -5.28 4.12
C GLY A 49 16.00 -6.30 2.97
N PRO A 50 15.68 -7.56 3.29
CA PRO A 50 15.64 -8.64 2.30
C PRO A 50 14.49 -8.44 1.31
N VAL A 51 14.65 -9.01 0.12
CA VAL A 51 13.56 -9.14 -0.85
C VAL A 51 12.56 -10.16 -0.29
N VAL A 52 11.29 -9.79 -0.26
CA VAL A 52 10.18 -10.67 0.12
C VAL A 52 9.47 -11.18 -1.13
N THR A 53 8.96 -12.39 -1.06
CA THR A 53 8.18 -13.00 -2.13
C THR A 53 6.70 -13.05 -1.74
N ALA A 54 5.80 -12.69 -2.65
CA ALA A 54 4.37 -12.75 -2.40
C ALA A 54 3.61 -13.26 -3.62
N ARG A 55 2.57 -14.06 -3.38
CA ARG A 55 1.60 -14.53 -4.38
C ARG A 55 0.31 -13.73 -4.27
N GLN A 56 -0.57 -13.90 -5.26
CA GLN A 56 -1.91 -13.32 -5.19
C GLN A 56 -2.65 -13.87 -3.97
N GLY A 57 -3.26 -12.99 -3.19
CA GLY A 57 -3.94 -13.32 -1.93
C GLY A 57 -3.04 -13.27 -0.68
N ASP A 58 -1.72 -13.12 -0.82
CA ASP A 58 -0.83 -13.00 0.33
C ASP A 58 -0.86 -11.59 0.94
N ASP A 59 -0.46 -11.48 2.19
CA ASP A 59 -0.19 -10.21 2.87
C ASP A 59 1.32 -9.97 3.02
N ALA A 60 1.78 -8.78 2.65
CA ALA A 60 3.18 -8.37 2.73
C ALA A 60 3.31 -6.93 3.23
N GLY A 61 3.90 -6.74 4.41
CA GLY A 61 4.20 -5.39 4.95
C GLY A 61 2.97 -4.48 5.07
N GLY A 62 1.83 -5.02 5.52
CA GLY A 62 0.58 -4.28 5.66
C GLY A 62 -0.23 -4.12 4.37
N TRP A 63 0.20 -4.77 3.28
CA TRP A 63 -0.50 -4.80 2.00
C TRP A 63 -1.04 -6.19 1.68
N HIS A 64 -2.24 -6.25 1.12
CA HIS A 64 -2.79 -7.44 0.49
C HIS A 64 -2.47 -7.45 -1.01
N VAL A 65 -2.04 -8.60 -1.54
CA VAL A 65 -1.74 -8.74 -2.97
C VAL A 65 -3.01 -9.10 -3.74
N ASP A 66 -3.73 -8.08 -4.21
CA ASP A 66 -4.99 -8.21 -4.96
C ASP A 66 -4.81 -8.91 -6.30
N ALA A 67 -3.82 -8.50 -7.10
CA ALA A 67 -3.60 -9.03 -8.44
C ALA A 67 -2.14 -8.96 -8.87
N ILE A 68 -1.68 -10.01 -9.57
CA ILE A 68 -0.37 -10.07 -10.21
C ILE A 68 -0.58 -10.24 -11.72
N THR A 69 -0.04 -9.31 -12.49
CA THR A 69 0.01 -9.36 -13.95
C THR A 69 1.46 -9.55 -14.41
N PRO A 70 1.74 -9.88 -15.68
CA PRO A 70 3.12 -10.07 -16.14
C PRO A 70 4.03 -8.85 -15.95
N THR A 71 3.48 -7.64 -15.86
CA THR A 71 4.25 -6.38 -15.80
C THR A 71 3.98 -5.54 -14.57
N ALA A 72 2.99 -5.91 -13.75
CA ALA A 72 2.56 -5.09 -12.63
C ALA A 72 1.95 -5.93 -11.50
N VAL A 73 2.01 -5.37 -10.29
CA VAL A 73 1.29 -5.88 -9.12
C VAL A 73 0.40 -4.79 -8.55
N ARG A 74 -0.80 -5.18 -8.14
CA ARG A 74 -1.72 -4.34 -7.39
C ARG A 74 -1.73 -4.80 -5.94
N LEU A 75 -1.49 -3.85 -5.05
CA LEU A 75 -1.49 -4.00 -3.61
C LEU A 75 -2.65 -3.18 -3.06
N THR A 76 -3.40 -3.74 -2.11
CA THR A 76 -4.53 -3.08 -1.47
C THR A 76 -4.36 -3.07 0.03
N SER A 77 -4.90 -2.05 0.68
CA SER A 77 -4.92 -1.92 2.13
C SER A 77 -6.13 -1.08 2.54
N PRO A 78 -6.58 -1.14 3.81
CA PRO A 78 -7.64 -0.25 4.29
C PRO A 78 -7.31 1.25 4.14
N ALA A 79 -6.01 1.60 4.07
CA ALA A 79 -5.52 2.96 3.86
C ALA A 79 -5.30 3.32 2.38
N GLY A 80 -5.74 2.49 1.44
CA GLY A 80 -5.71 2.74 -0.01
C GLY A 80 -4.94 1.69 -0.82
N ASP A 81 -4.97 1.85 -2.14
CA ASP A 81 -4.34 0.97 -3.13
C ASP A 81 -2.97 1.50 -3.58
N ALA A 82 -2.08 0.58 -3.96
CA ALA A 82 -0.82 0.86 -4.65
C ALA A 82 -0.66 -0.03 -5.89
N LYS A 83 -0.12 0.53 -6.97
CA LYS A 83 0.24 -0.23 -8.17
C LYS A 83 1.72 -0.06 -8.45
N HIS A 84 2.44 -1.17 -8.49
CA HIS A 84 3.85 -1.18 -8.89
C HIS A 84 3.99 -1.82 -10.26
N VAL A 85 4.79 -1.21 -11.12
CA VAL A 85 5.08 -1.69 -12.48
C VAL A 85 6.57 -1.99 -12.61
N LEU A 86 6.93 -3.07 -13.29
CA LEU A 86 8.35 -3.48 -13.45
C LEU A 86 9.19 -2.43 -14.18
N PHE A 87 8.58 -1.81 -15.18
CA PHE A 87 9.20 -0.77 -16.00
C PHE A 87 8.38 0.51 -15.88
N ALA A 88 8.50 1.18 -14.73
CA ALA A 88 7.97 2.52 -14.63
C ALA A 88 8.69 3.40 -15.66
N PRO A 89 7.99 4.19 -16.49
CA PRO A 89 8.65 5.20 -17.30
C PRO A 89 9.47 6.08 -16.36
N ARG A 90 10.74 6.31 -16.69
CA ARG A 90 11.59 7.20 -15.88
C ARG A 90 10.83 8.51 -15.71
N PRO A 91 10.66 9.02 -14.47
CA PRO A 91 10.12 10.35 -14.30
C PRO A 91 10.98 11.28 -15.17
N LYS A 92 10.32 12.07 -16.02
CA LYS A 92 11.01 13.06 -16.85
C LYS A 92 11.84 13.88 -15.88
N ALA A 93 13.17 13.77 -15.97
CA ALA A 93 14.07 14.50 -15.09
C ALA A 93 13.62 15.96 -15.16
N GLU A 94 13.38 16.56 -14.00
CA GLU A 94 13.19 18.00 -13.91
C GLU A 94 14.40 18.61 -14.61
N GLU A 95 14.13 19.27 -15.74
CA GLU A 95 15.11 19.90 -16.61
C GLU A 95 15.69 21.09 -15.85
N GLY A 96 16.67 20.82 -14.97
CA GLY A 96 17.02 21.78 -13.93
C GLY A 96 18.23 21.40 -13.10
N SER A 97 19.27 20.81 -13.68
CA SER A 97 20.61 20.81 -13.09
C SER A 97 21.64 20.62 -14.19
N GLY A 98 22.04 21.75 -14.78
CA GLY A 98 23.12 21.83 -15.75
C GLY A 98 24.41 21.29 -15.15
N LEU A 99 24.92 20.20 -15.70
CA LEU A 99 26.33 19.90 -15.65
C LEU A 99 27.01 20.81 -16.67
N PRO A 100 27.98 21.67 -16.29
CA PRO A 100 28.75 22.40 -17.28
C PRO A 100 29.54 21.39 -18.13
N SER A 101 29.37 21.48 -19.45
CA SER A 101 30.19 20.74 -20.40
C SER A 101 31.64 21.19 -20.26
N PRO A 102 32.62 20.28 -20.12
CA PRO A 102 34.04 20.64 -20.12
C PRO A 102 34.55 20.70 -21.56
N TYR A 103 34.16 21.75 -22.29
CA TYR A 103 34.81 22.15 -23.55
C TYR A 103 34.86 23.66 -23.64
#